data_AF-A0A0Q7BLV1-F1
#
_entry.id   AF-A0A0Q7BLV1-F1
#
_cell.length_a   1.000
_cell.length_b   1.000
_cell.length_c   1.000
_cell.angle_alpha   90.00
_cell.angle_beta   90.00
_cell.angle_gamma   90.00
#
_symmetry.space_group_name_H-M   'P 1'
#
loop_
_entity.id
_entity.type
_entity.pdbx_description
1 polymer ?
#
loop_
_entity_poly.entity_id
_entity_poly.type
_entity_poly.pdbx_seq_one_letter_code
_entity_poly.pdbx_strand_id
1 'polypeptide(L)'
;MRSKDERGVAAILVTVFVSALLFGLCAITVDVARWYAEAQRVQKAADVAASAGVIYMPQDIAAATTTARDVSARNGYPNSGESRVTVRSGTQPSQLDVSVSSTIPNLFGQFLGLGETTITRHAVADYTGPQPMGSPCNTLGNEPAGGSITSGPVASQLQVPDGAECSSTPQFWMNINGPNVSKAYGDQYAVRNCTSSAVSGCSNTTNDEFDPEGYFYLVRVKQEAVGSNITLQLYDPAFVATGDKCASAPSNYTNITNNSWNPFTTDAKKRYNTSPTDGFCSGDNLLDSAAGPTVTTFGLRAPSDSQNPRTAPPQPGCTLQFPGYTSDKVTAKTLNKDDSTYNKPLAMVFHQWVTLCSFKPTQAGDYYLQVRTNIAAISTGAASPLTGGYTPSGDLSSFALYNQTGDNTAVKGGGSNRFSVRTYGGPSGSVSVSALGKMSIYANATAASQTFNLIRLMPAAAGQTLVFKFFDIGDADDAAKLTILPPKETPISLTNCKASGYQTMALPTCAITINKWDGKGETVAVPIPSTYNCTYSLAGGCWFRLNVSFASGSVTDTTTWTAYVSGDPVRLIE
;
A
#
# COMPACT_ATOMS: atom_id res chain seq x y z
N MET A 1 79.00 34.89 -47.49
CA MET A 1 79.36 34.05 -46.33
C MET A 1 78.12 33.89 -45.47
N ARG A 2 77.45 32.74 -45.51
CA ARG A 2 76.34 32.41 -44.58
C ARG A 2 76.26 30.89 -44.39
N SER A 3 75.96 30.50 -43.15
CA SER A 3 75.34 29.24 -42.66
C SER A 3 76.13 27.92 -42.54
N LYS A 4 77.09 27.86 -41.58
CA LYS A 4 77.36 26.59 -40.87
C LYS A 4 77.14 26.68 -39.35
N ASP A 5 77.36 27.83 -38.71
CA ASP A 5 77.21 27.98 -37.25
C ASP A 5 75.77 28.20 -36.75
N GLU A 6 74.83 28.58 -37.61
CA GLU A 6 73.41 28.76 -37.22
C GLU A 6 72.62 27.43 -37.13
N ARG A 7 73.13 26.32 -37.68
CA ARG A 7 72.42 25.02 -37.69
C ARG A 7 72.31 24.40 -36.30
N GLY A 8 73.33 24.57 -35.45
CA GLY A 8 73.33 24.08 -34.07
C GLY A 8 72.39 24.88 -33.17
N VAL A 9 72.39 26.22 -33.31
CA VAL A 9 71.51 27.11 -32.54
C VAL A 9 70.05 26.94 -32.96
N ALA A 10 69.77 26.81 -34.27
CA ALA A 10 68.43 26.51 -34.76
C ALA A 10 67.93 25.15 -34.28
N ALA A 11 68.78 24.11 -34.25
CA ALA A 11 68.42 22.81 -33.70
C ALA A 11 68.11 22.89 -32.21
N ILE A 12 68.92 23.58 -31.41
CA ILE A 12 68.70 23.78 -29.97
C ILE A 12 67.39 24.56 -29.72
N LEU A 13 67.17 25.66 -30.45
CA LEU A 13 65.93 26.45 -30.34
C LEU A 13 64.71 25.62 -30.72
N VAL A 14 64.76 24.88 -31.84
CA VAL A 14 63.66 24.02 -32.28
C VAL A 14 63.41 22.92 -31.24
N THR A 15 64.45 22.26 -30.72
CA THR A 15 64.28 21.24 -29.68
C THR A 15 63.66 21.83 -28.41
N VAL A 16 64.14 22.97 -27.92
CA VAL A 16 63.59 23.63 -26.72
C VAL A 16 62.14 24.03 -26.93
N PHE A 17 61.81 24.65 -28.07
CA PHE A 17 60.43 25.06 -28.37
C PHE A 17 59.49 23.87 -28.58
N VAL A 18 59.91 22.86 -29.33
CA VAL A 18 59.09 21.67 -29.59
C VAL A 18 58.92 20.85 -28.32
N SER A 19 59.97 20.66 -27.52
CA SER A 19 59.87 19.98 -26.23
C SER A 19 58.96 20.75 -25.26
N ALA A 20 59.13 22.07 -25.13
CA ALA A 20 58.26 22.90 -24.28
C ALA A 20 56.79 22.82 -24.74
N LEU A 21 56.54 22.85 -26.05
CA LEU A 21 55.20 22.68 -26.62
C LEU A 21 54.62 21.30 -26.30
N LEU A 22 55.38 20.22 -26.54
CA LEU A 22 54.93 18.85 -26.29
C LEU A 22 54.65 18.60 -24.80
N PHE A 23 55.51 19.08 -23.90
CA PHE A 23 55.28 19.00 -22.46
C PHE A 23 54.06 19.83 -22.03
N GLY A 24 53.87 21.02 -22.62
CA GLY A 24 52.67 21.84 -22.39
C GLY A 24 51.38 21.13 -22.83
N LEU A 25 51.39 20.42 -23.96
CA LEU A 25 50.25 19.63 -24.43
C LEU A 25 49.97 18.42 -23.52
N CYS A 26 51.01 17.68 -23.10
CA CYS A 26 50.85 16.59 -22.13
C CYS A 26 50.31 17.09 -20.78
N ALA A 27 50.80 18.23 -20.30
CA ALA A 27 50.34 18.86 -19.06
C ALA A 27 48.83 19.18 -19.11
N ILE A 28 48.36 19.79 -20.21
CA ILE A 28 46.92 20.04 -20.41
C ILE A 28 46.12 18.72 -20.43
N THR A 29 46.66 17.66 -21.05
CA THR A 29 45.94 16.37 -21.12
C THR A 29 45.73 15.75 -19.74
N VAL A 30 46.63 15.96 -18.78
CA VAL A 30 46.49 15.47 -17.40
C VAL A 30 45.36 16.21 -16.68
N ASP A 31 45.29 17.54 -16.80
CA ASP A 31 44.19 18.33 -16.22
C ASP A 31 42.84 17.93 -16.84
N VAL A 32 42.77 17.75 -18.16
CA VAL A 32 41.55 17.27 -18.85
C VAL A 32 41.15 15.88 -18.36
N ALA A 33 42.09 14.94 -18.25
CA ALA A 33 41.82 13.61 -17.74
C ALA A 33 41.26 13.65 -16.30
N ARG A 34 41.81 14.53 -15.45
CA ARG A 34 41.31 14.77 -14.09
C ARG A 34 39.89 15.35 -14.12
N TRP A 35 39.59 16.29 -15.01
CA TRP A 35 38.23 16.84 -15.16
C TRP A 35 37.22 15.77 -15.56
N TYR A 36 37.58 14.86 -16.47
CA TYR A 36 36.71 13.75 -16.84
C TYR A 36 36.47 12.79 -15.67
N ALA A 37 37.52 12.43 -14.92
CA ALA A 37 37.38 11.57 -13.75
C ALA A 37 36.50 12.22 -12.66
N GLU A 38 36.68 13.51 -12.43
CA GLU A 38 35.89 14.27 -11.47
C GLU A 38 34.43 14.39 -11.93
N ALA A 39 34.20 14.69 -13.20
CA ALA A 39 32.85 14.75 -13.78
C ALA A 39 32.06 13.45 -13.58
N GLN A 40 32.68 12.29 -13.72
CA GLN A 40 32.02 11.00 -13.48
C GLN A 40 31.65 10.79 -12.01
N ARG A 41 32.50 11.23 -11.09
CA ARG A 41 32.22 11.15 -9.65
C ARG A 41 31.11 12.11 -9.22
N VAL A 42 31.14 13.34 -9.74
CA VAL A 42 30.09 14.35 -9.50
C VAL A 42 28.74 13.89 -10.08
N GLN A 43 28.73 13.29 -11.27
CA GLN A 43 27.51 12.70 -11.86
C GLN A 43 26.95 11.59 -10.96
N LYS A 44 27.78 10.62 -10.58
CA LYS A 44 27.36 9.52 -9.70
C LYS A 44 26.78 10.03 -8.38
N ALA A 45 27.37 11.09 -7.82
CA ALA A 45 26.88 11.72 -6.61
C ALA A 45 25.53 12.42 -6.82
N ALA A 46 25.31 13.07 -7.97
CA ALA A 46 24.01 13.65 -8.32
C ALA A 46 22.95 12.55 -8.52
N ASP A 47 23.25 11.49 -9.25
CA ASP A 47 22.34 10.37 -9.55
C ASP A 47 21.82 9.70 -8.28
N VAL A 48 22.72 9.34 -7.37
CA VAL A 48 22.37 8.66 -6.12
C VAL A 48 21.68 9.60 -5.13
N ALA A 49 22.05 10.88 -5.10
CA ALA A 49 21.39 11.89 -4.27
C ALA A 49 19.96 12.15 -4.75
N ALA A 50 19.74 12.28 -6.06
CA ALA A 50 18.41 12.42 -6.66
C ALA A 50 17.55 11.18 -6.36
N SER A 51 18.08 9.98 -6.61
CA SER A 51 17.37 8.72 -6.37
C SER A 51 17.01 8.48 -4.89
N ALA A 52 17.85 8.94 -3.96
CA ALA A 52 17.59 8.80 -2.53
C ALA A 52 16.61 9.85 -1.99
N GLY A 53 16.62 11.08 -2.53
CA GLY A 53 15.72 12.14 -2.09
C GLY A 53 14.33 12.05 -2.70
N VAL A 54 14.20 11.52 -3.92
CA VAL A 54 12.94 11.59 -4.70
C VAL A 54 11.77 10.87 -4.03
N ILE A 55 12.04 9.89 -3.16
CA ILE A 55 11.00 9.10 -2.46
C ILE A 55 10.08 9.94 -1.56
N TYR A 56 10.52 11.14 -1.16
CA TYR A 56 9.75 12.06 -0.31
C TYR A 56 8.88 13.02 -1.16
N MET A 57 9.01 13.00 -2.49
CA MET A 57 8.27 13.89 -3.38
C MET A 57 6.82 13.43 -3.62
N PRO A 58 5.88 14.36 -3.86
CA PRO A 58 5.97 15.82 -3.66
C PRO A 58 5.76 16.25 -2.21
N GLN A 59 5.46 15.32 -1.30
CA GLN A 59 4.82 15.64 -0.02
C GLN A 59 5.78 16.32 0.97
N ASP A 60 7.09 16.05 0.89
CA ASP A 60 8.09 16.59 1.80
C ASP A 60 9.42 16.92 1.09
N ILE A 61 9.49 18.09 0.46
CA ILE A 61 10.73 18.59 -0.18
C ILE A 61 11.85 18.88 0.84
N ALA A 62 11.51 19.12 2.12
CA ALA A 62 12.50 19.40 3.16
C ALA A 62 13.25 18.12 3.53
N ALA A 63 12.53 17.01 3.72
CA ALA A 63 13.12 15.68 3.87
C ALA A 63 13.90 15.28 2.61
N ALA A 64 13.34 15.48 1.42
CA ALA A 64 14.04 15.20 0.15
C ALA A 64 15.39 15.95 0.06
N THR A 65 15.41 17.23 0.42
CA THR A 65 16.62 18.06 0.41
C THR A 65 17.66 17.59 1.42
N THR A 66 17.22 17.23 2.62
CA THR A 66 18.10 16.75 3.69
C THR A 66 18.73 15.42 3.28
N THR A 67 17.91 14.45 2.84
CA THR A 67 18.38 13.13 2.40
C THR A 67 19.32 13.22 1.20
N ALA A 68 19.00 14.03 0.18
CA ALA A 68 19.86 14.19 -0.99
C ALA A 68 21.23 14.79 -0.62
N ARG A 69 21.27 15.77 0.30
CA ARG A 69 22.54 16.35 0.78
C ARG A 69 23.36 15.36 1.60
N ASP A 70 22.72 14.60 2.48
CA ASP A 70 23.40 13.58 3.29
C ASP A 70 24.00 12.48 2.42
N VAL A 71 23.25 12.01 1.42
CA VAL A 71 23.72 11.00 0.47
C VAL A 71 24.84 11.56 -0.42
N SER A 72 24.74 12.80 -0.88
CA SER A 72 25.81 13.46 -1.64
C SER A 72 27.09 13.60 -0.80
N ALA A 73 26.96 13.97 0.49
CA ALA A 73 28.09 14.04 1.43
C ALA A 73 28.77 12.68 1.64
N ARG A 74 27.99 11.60 1.79
CA ARG A 74 28.52 10.22 1.85
C ARG A 74 29.26 9.79 0.58
N ASN A 75 28.97 10.43 -0.55
CA ASN A 75 29.67 10.23 -1.82
C ASN A 75 30.83 11.21 -2.04
N GLY A 76 31.24 11.96 -1.01
CA GLY A 76 32.41 12.83 -1.05
C GLY A 76 32.13 14.28 -1.44
N TYR A 77 30.87 14.67 -1.58
CA TYR A 77 30.47 16.03 -2.00
C TYR A 77 29.57 16.72 -0.95
N PRO A 78 30.11 17.03 0.26
CA PRO A 78 29.35 17.73 1.28
C PRO A 78 29.05 19.18 0.86
N ASN A 79 27.84 19.67 1.14
CA ASN A 79 27.47 21.06 0.85
C ASN A 79 28.19 22.03 1.82
N SER A 80 29.46 22.35 1.53
CA SER A 80 30.45 22.87 2.49
C SER A 80 31.30 24.04 1.98
N GLY A 81 31.09 24.49 0.73
CA GLY A 81 31.84 25.58 0.10
C GLY A 81 32.83 25.09 -0.96
N GLU A 82 33.53 23.97 -0.72
CA GLU A 82 34.36 23.27 -1.73
C GLU A 82 33.50 22.48 -2.73
N SER A 83 32.38 21.94 -2.24
CA SER A 83 31.30 21.41 -3.05
C SER A 83 29.97 22.03 -2.67
N ARG A 84 29.10 22.15 -3.67
CA ARG A 84 27.77 22.76 -3.54
C ARG A 84 26.72 21.77 -4.04
N VAL A 85 25.67 21.56 -3.24
CA VAL A 85 24.55 20.68 -3.57
C VAL A 85 23.25 21.47 -3.54
N THR A 86 22.65 21.64 -4.72
CA THR A 86 21.32 22.23 -4.87
C THR A 86 20.29 21.17 -5.15
N VAL A 87 19.16 21.27 -4.45
CA VAL A 87 18.02 20.37 -4.59
C VAL A 87 16.80 21.23 -4.88
N ARG A 88 16.04 20.86 -5.90
CA ARG A 88 14.79 21.53 -6.28
C ARG A 88 13.78 20.51 -6.81
N SER A 89 12.51 20.85 -6.79
CA SER A 89 11.49 20.07 -7.49
C SER A 89 11.76 20.10 -9.00
N GLY A 90 11.54 18.97 -9.67
CA GLY A 90 11.63 18.88 -11.12
C GLY A 90 10.42 19.50 -11.84
N THR A 91 10.28 19.16 -13.12
CA THR A 91 9.15 19.67 -13.94
C THR A 91 7.81 19.09 -13.50
N GLN A 92 7.81 17.86 -12.97
CA GLN A 92 6.64 17.21 -12.38
C GLN A 92 6.74 17.17 -10.85
N PRO A 93 5.61 17.12 -10.13
CA PRO A 93 5.61 17.12 -8.66
C PRO A 93 6.38 15.95 -8.03
N SER A 94 6.42 14.78 -8.66
CA SER A 94 7.15 13.61 -8.16
C SER A 94 8.64 13.61 -8.49
N GLN A 95 9.12 14.62 -9.23
CA GLN A 95 10.51 14.68 -9.66
C GLN A 95 11.37 15.47 -8.69
N LEU A 96 12.61 15.02 -8.49
CA LEU A 96 13.64 15.72 -7.75
C LEU A 96 14.84 15.98 -8.67
N ASP A 97 15.19 17.25 -8.83
CA ASP A 97 16.40 17.68 -9.53
C ASP A 97 17.47 18.02 -8.50
N VAL A 98 18.59 17.29 -8.59
CA VAL A 98 19.77 17.51 -7.76
C VAL A 98 20.93 17.91 -8.65
N SER A 99 21.55 19.05 -8.34
CA SER A 99 22.80 19.47 -8.96
C SER A 99 23.93 19.47 -7.94
N VAL A 100 25.04 18.81 -8.30
CA VAL A 100 26.27 18.74 -7.50
C VAL A 100 27.36 19.48 -8.25
N SER A 101 28.05 20.38 -7.55
CA SER A 101 29.22 21.11 -8.06
C SER A 101 30.44 20.80 -7.21
N SER A 102 31.58 20.60 -7.88
CA SER A 102 32.91 20.38 -7.28
C SER A 102 33.89 21.36 -7.90
N THR A 103 34.65 22.07 -7.06
CA THR A 103 35.74 22.95 -7.52
C THR A 103 37.07 22.25 -7.29
N ILE A 104 37.81 22.03 -8.38
CA ILE A 104 39.11 21.35 -8.33
C ILE A 104 40.25 22.24 -8.84
N PRO A 105 41.44 22.17 -8.22
CA PRO A 105 42.60 22.91 -8.69
C PRO A 105 43.19 22.26 -9.95
N ASN A 106 43.60 23.08 -10.91
CA ASN A 106 44.31 22.63 -12.11
C ASN A 106 45.82 22.62 -11.83
N LEU A 107 46.48 21.50 -12.09
CA LEU A 107 47.91 21.32 -11.80
C LEU A 107 48.78 22.12 -12.78
N PHE A 108 48.37 22.19 -14.05
CA PHE A 108 49.13 22.86 -15.10
C PHE A 108 48.38 24.07 -15.69
N GLY A 109 47.05 24.08 -15.63
CA GLY A 109 46.22 25.24 -15.98
C GLY A 109 46.56 26.50 -15.17
N GLN A 110 47.12 26.36 -13.96
CA GLN A 110 47.58 27.48 -13.15
C GLN A 110 48.63 28.34 -13.87
N PHE A 111 49.51 27.75 -14.69
CA PHE A 111 50.50 28.47 -15.49
C PHE A 111 49.88 29.32 -16.60
N LEU A 112 48.61 29.08 -16.93
CA LEU A 112 47.83 29.81 -17.93
C LEU A 112 46.77 30.73 -17.28
N GLY A 113 46.85 30.95 -15.95
CA GLY A 113 45.88 31.75 -15.20
C GLY A 113 44.55 31.04 -14.88
N LEU A 114 44.45 29.74 -15.18
CA LEU A 114 43.29 28.88 -14.88
C LEU A 114 43.60 28.01 -13.66
N GLY A 115 43.71 28.62 -12.48
CA GLY A 115 44.11 27.92 -11.25
C GLY A 115 43.11 26.85 -10.78
N GLU A 116 41.83 27.03 -11.07
CA GLU A 116 40.75 26.13 -10.66
C GLU A 116 39.70 25.97 -11.75
N THR A 117 38.99 24.84 -11.73
CA THR A 117 37.84 24.55 -12.59
C THR A 117 36.69 24.06 -11.72
N THR A 118 35.50 24.62 -11.94
CA THR A 118 34.27 24.11 -11.31
C THR A 118 33.52 23.19 -12.26
N ILE A 119 33.26 21.98 -11.80
CA ILE A 119 32.52 20.96 -12.54
C ILE A 119 31.16 20.80 -11.87
N THR A 120 30.10 21.00 -12.64
CA THR A 120 28.72 20.78 -12.21
C THR A 120 28.10 19.65 -13.00
N ARG A 121 27.37 18.76 -12.33
CA ARG A 121 26.47 17.79 -12.94
C ARG A 121 25.12 17.85 -12.28
N HIS A 122 24.09 17.49 -13.02
CA HIS A 122 22.73 17.39 -12.53
C HIS A 122 22.18 16.00 -12.84
N ALA A 123 21.20 15.60 -12.05
CA ALA A 123 20.43 14.39 -12.24
C ALA A 123 18.97 14.67 -11.84
N VAL A 124 18.03 14.13 -12.60
CA VAL A 124 16.61 14.19 -12.26
C VAL A 124 16.09 12.79 -12.03
N ALA A 125 15.58 12.55 -10.83
CA ALA A 125 14.89 11.30 -10.49
C ALA A 125 13.38 11.53 -10.45
N ASP A 126 12.61 10.51 -10.83
CA ASP A 126 11.15 10.46 -10.73
C ASP A 126 10.74 9.30 -9.83
N TYR A 127 9.71 9.52 -9.00
CA TYR A 127 9.20 8.54 -8.06
C TYR A 127 7.72 8.21 -8.25
N THR A 128 7.44 6.93 -8.40
CA THR A 128 6.11 6.33 -8.35
C THR A 128 6.04 5.45 -7.10
N GLY A 129 5.57 6.04 -6.00
CA GLY A 129 5.50 5.36 -4.70
C GLY A 129 4.45 4.26 -4.61
N PRO A 130 4.30 3.62 -3.43
CA PRO A 130 3.26 2.64 -3.20
C PRO A 130 1.89 3.28 -3.44
N GLN A 131 1.11 2.64 -4.30
CA GLN A 131 -0.12 3.21 -4.79
C GLN A 131 -1.28 2.79 -3.86
N PRO A 132 -1.86 3.72 -3.07
CA PRO A 132 -2.96 3.40 -2.19
C PRO A 132 -4.19 3.01 -3.02
N MET A 133 -4.94 2.02 -2.53
CA MET A 133 -6.15 1.51 -3.18
C MET A 133 -7.37 1.56 -2.26
N GLY A 134 -8.56 1.73 -2.83
CA GLY A 134 -9.82 1.52 -2.12
C GLY A 134 -10.40 2.74 -1.39
N SER A 135 -9.60 3.63 -0.80
CA SER A 135 -10.16 4.81 -0.09
C SER A 135 -9.15 5.95 0.15
N PRO A 136 -9.50 7.22 -0.17
CA PRO A 136 -8.79 8.41 0.30
C PRO A 136 -9.14 8.82 1.74
N CYS A 137 -10.12 8.16 2.35
CA CYS A 137 -10.68 8.55 3.64
C CYS A 137 -10.10 7.73 4.79
N ASN A 138 -10.47 8.08 6.01
CA ASN A 138 -10.02 7.40 7.23
C ASN A 138 -10.75 6.08 7.51
N THR A 139 -11.59 5.60 6.60
CA THR A 139 -12.31 4.32 6.68
C THR A 139 -12.13 3.51 5.39
N LEU A 140 -12.15 2.18 5.53
CA LEU A 140 -12.11 1.21 4.44
C LEU A 140 -13.05 0.05 4.76
N GLY A 141 -14.07 -0.12 3.93
CA GLY A 141 -15.19 -1.04 4.14
C GLY A 141 -16.40 -0.39 4.81
N ASN A 142 -17.45 -1.18 5.03
CA ASN A 142 -18.64 -0.76 5.77
C ASN A 142 -18.27 -0.28 7.17
N GLU A 143 -18.89 0.82 7.60
CA GLU A 143 -18.68 1.45 8.89
C GLU A 143 -19.96 1.42 9.74
N PRO A 144 -20.33 0.27 10.34
CA PRO A 144 -21.48 0.21 11.23
C PRO A 144 -21.28 1.05 12.48
N ALA A 145 -22.38 1.39 13.14
CA ALA A 145 -22.34 2.08 14.43
C ALA A 145 -21.56 1.26 15.48
N GLY A 146 -20.79 1.95 16.32
CA GLY A 146 -20.19 1.33 17.51
C GLY A 146 -21.24 0.82 18.50
N GLY A 147 -20.90 -0.25 19.21
CA GLY A 147 -21.82 -0.86 20.19
C GLY A 147 -21.94 -0.04 21.47
N SER A 148 -20.83 0.54 21.92
CA SER A 148 -20.72 1.29 23.17
C SER A 148 -19.44 2.13 23.14
N ILE A 149 -19.22 3.00 24.13
CA ILE A 149 -17.97 3.79 24.21
C ILE A 149 -16.70 2.91 24.23
N THR A 150 -16.79 1.68 24.72
CA THR A 150 -15.69 0.70 24.72
C THR A 150 -15.55 -0.06 23.40
N SER A 151 -16.61 -0.10 22.59
CA SER A 151 -16.68 -0.83 21.31
C SER A 151 -16.92 0.12 20.14
N GLY A 152 -16.19 1.24 20.19
CA GLY A 152 -16.17 2.30 19.17
C GLY A 152 -17.29 3.33 19.28
N PRO A 153 -17.08 4.57 18.78
CA PRO A 153 -18.13 5.57 18.72
C PRO A 153 -19.37 5.08 17.94
N VAL A 154 -20.55 5.40 18.46
CA VAL A 154 -21.85 5.10 17.81
C VAL A 154 -21.98 5.88 16.50
N ALA A 155 -21.55 7.15 16.50
CA ALA A 155 -21.51 7.96 15.30
C ALA A 155 -20.38 7.52 14.37
N SER A 156 -20.64 7.58 13.06
CA SER A 156 -19.62 7.40 12.03
C SER A 156 -18.44 8.33 12.31
N GLN A 157 -17.24 7.79 12.14
CA GLN A 157 -15.99 8.53 12.27
C GLN A 157 -15.47 8.95 10.90
N LEU A 158 -16.19 8.67 9.80
CA LEU A 158 -15.81 9.07 8.45
C LEU A 158 -15.53 10.57 8.39
N GLN A 159 -14.33 10.88 7.93
CA GLN A 159 -13.88 12.21 7.55
C GLN A 159 -13.62 12.18 6.04
N VAL A 160 -14.35 13.00 5.29
CA VAL A 160 -14.20 13.11 3.84
C VAL A 160 -13.30 14.30 3.54
N PRO A 161 -12.04 14.08 3.11
CA PRO A 161 -11.17 15.18 2.72
C PRO A 161 -11.64 15.80 1.41
N ASP A 162 -11.20 17.04 1.15
CA ASP A 162 -11.54 17.75 -0.08
C ASP A 162 -11.20 16.93 -1.34
N GLY A 163 -12.14 16.94 -2.29
CA GLY A 163 -12.05 16.20 -3.55
C GLY A 163 -12.38 14.70 -3.46
N ALA A 164 -12.57 14.14 -2.26
CA ALA A 164 -12.86 12.72 -2.10
C ALA A 164 -14.35 12.39 -2.20
N GLU A 165 -14.65 11.18 -2.71
CA GLU A 165 -15.96 10.55 -2.60
C GLU A 165 -15.83 9.32 -1.70
N CYS A 166 -16.43 9.37 -0.52
CA CYS A 166 -16.42 8.29 0.46
C CYS A 166 -17.81 8.13 1.07
N SER A 167 -18.13 6.90 1.45
CA SER A 167 -19.37 6.53 2.12
C SER A 167 -19.04 5.69 3.34
N SER A 168 -19.84 5.84 4.40
CA SER A 168 -19.79 4.93 5.56
C SER A 168 -20.39 3.55 5.23
N THR A 169 -21.05 3.41 4.09
CA THR A 169 -21.60 2.13 3.61
C THR A 169 -21.22 1.93 2.14
N PRO A 170 -19.93 1.70 1.83
CA PRO A 170 -19.49 1.41 0.48
C PRO A 170 -19.93 0.01 0.00
N GLN A 171 -20.66 -0.76 0.83
CA GLN A 171 -21.27 -2.05 0.49
C GLN A 171 -20.28 -3.20 0.24
N PHE A 172 -19.09 -3.10 0.85
CA PHE A 172 -18.13 -4.19 0.92
C PHE A 172 -17.47 -4.26 2.29
N TRP A 173 -16.92 -5.44 2.58
CA TRP A 173 -16.02 -5.71 3.69
C TRP A 173 -14.65 -6.06 3.13
N MET A 174 -13.59 -5.83 3.90
CA MET A 174 -12.31 -6.48 3.62
C MET A 174 -12.46 -7.97 3.86
N ASN A 175 -11.73 -8.78 3.10
CA ASN A 175 -11.73 -10.22 3.25
C ASN A 175 -10.30 -10.73 3.40
N ILE A 176 -10.11 -11.76 4.23
CA ILE A 176 -8.93 -12.61 4.21
C ILE A 176 -9.34 -14.05 4.47
N ASN A 177 -9.01 -14.93 3.54
CA ASN A 177 -9.32 -16.35 3.68
C ASN A 177 -8.29 -17.07 4.57
N GLY A 178 -8.75 -18.09 5.28
CA GLY A 178 -7.90 -19.06 5.92
C GLY A 178 -7.09 -19.85 4.87
N PRO A 179 -5.87 -20.30 5.21
CA PRO A 179 -4.95 -20.83 4.21
C PRO A 179 -5.40 -22.15 3.55
N ASN A 180 -6.43 -22.81 4.10
CA ASN A 180 -7.01 -24.03 3.56
C ASN A 180 -8.27 -23.81 2.71
N VAL A 181 -8.84 -22.60 2.71
CA VAL A 181 -9.94 -22.25 1.81
C VAL A 181 -9.45 -22.39 0.37
N SER A 182 -10.31 -22.86 -0.54
CA SER A 182 -9.97 -22.93 -1.96
C SER A 182 -9.84 -21.52 -2.56
N LYS A 183 -8.87 -21.33 -3.45
CA LYS A 183 -8.73 -20.13 -4.28
C LYS A 183 -9.96 -19.80 -5.12
N ALA A 184 -10.79 -20.79 -5.43
CA ALA A 184 -12.08 -20.57 -6.13
C ALA A 184 -13.13 -19.84 -5.28
N TYR A 185 -12.80 -19.39 -4.06
CA TYR A 185 -13.66 -18.54 -3.23
C TYR A 185 -13.09 -17.12 -3.12
N GLY A 186 -12.55 -16.58 -4.21
CA GLY A 186 -12.27 -15.15 -4.34
C GLY A 186 -10.94 -14.61 -3.83
N ASP A 187 -10.28 -15.28 -2.90
CA ASP A 187 -8.99 -14.82 -2.34
C ASP A 187 -7.82 -15.39 -3.16
N GLN A 188 -7.18 -14.53 -3.94
CA GLN A 188 -6.09 -14.93 -4.83
C GLN A 188 -4.78 -15.21 -4.11
N TYR A 189 -4.54 -14.58 -2.94
CA TYR A 189 -3.19 -14.47 -2.35
C TYR A 189 -3.05 -15.11 -0.97
N ALA A 190 -4.10 -15.22 -0.15
CA ALA A 190 -3.98 -15.73 1.23
C ALA A 190 -4.18 -17.26 1.36
N VAL A 191 -4.51 -17.94 0.27
CA VAL A 191 -4.85 -19.38 0.27
C VAL A 191 -3.81 -20.23 -0.45
N ARG A 192 -3.61 -21.47 0.02
CA ARG A 192 -2.59 -22.39 -0.51
C ARG A 192 -3.06 -23.21 -1.70
N ASN A 193 -4.34 -23.51 -1.75
CA ASN A 193 -4.87 -24.59 -2.58
C ASN A 193 -5.87 -24.07 -3.60
N CYS A 194 -5.96 -24.78 -4.71
CA CYS A 194 -6.99 -24.62 -5.73
C CYS A 194 -7.79 -25.91 -5.87
N THR A 195 -9.02 -25.82 -6.36
CA THR A 195 -9.82 -26.99 -6.72
C THR A 195 -9.25 -27.74 -7.93
N SER A 196 -8.62 -27.02 -8.85
CA SER A 196 -7.97 -27.57 -10.05
C SER A 196 -7.09 -26.53 -10.73
N SER A 197 -6.36 -26.95 -11.78
CA SER A 197 -5.59 -26.06 -12.66
C SER A 197 -6.47 -25.21 -13.58
N ALA A 198 -7.80 -25.37 -13.53
CA ALA A 198 -8.71 -24.49 -14.24
C ALA A 198 -8.83 -23.12 -13.58
N VAL A 199 -8.51 -23.01 -12.29
CA VAL A 199 -8.44 -21.72 -11.57
C VAL A 199 -7.16 -21.00 -12.00
N SER A 200 -7.26 -19.70 -12.31
CA SER A 200 -6.11 -18.90 -12.75
C SER A 200 -4.99 -18.90 -11.72
N GLY A 201 -3.74 -19.02 -12.17
CA GLY A 201 -2.56 -19.02 -11.29
C GLY A 201 -2.41 -20.28 -10.43
N CYS A 202 -2.93 -21.42 -10.89
CA CYS A 202 -2.83 -22.70 -10.19
C CYS A 202 -2.12 -23.78 -11.02
N SER A 203 -1.23 -24.52 -10.37
CA SER A 203 -0.62 -25.74 -10.88
C SER A 203 -1.20 -26.94 -10.14
N ASN A 204 -1.96 -27.79 -10.84
CA ASN A 204 -2.78 -28.84 -10.24
C ASN A 204 -3.72 -28.29 -9.16
N THR A 205 -3.47 -28.60 -7.89
CA THR A 205 -4.27 -28.11 -6.74
C THR A 205 -3.50 -27.08 -5.90
N THR A 206 -2.36 -26.60 -6.38
CA THR A 206 -1.53 -25.61 -5.69
C THR A 206 -1.80 -24.21 -6.23
N ASN A 207 -1.93 -23.23 -5.35
CA ASN A 207 -1.96 -21.81 -5.71
C ASN A 207 -0.53 -21.29 -5.86
N ASP A 208 -0.10 -21.02 -7.10
CA ASP A 208 1.24 -20.50 -7.38
C ASP A 208 1.39 -19.02 -7.03
N GLU A 209 0.26 -18.34 -6.76
CA GLU A 209 0.20 -16.93 -6.39
C GLU A 209 0.07 -16.72 -4.87
N PHE A 210 0.14 -17.78 -4.06
CA PHE A 210 0.08 -17.65 -2.61
C PHE A 210 1.20 -16.73 -2.06
N ASP A 211 0.81 -15.67 -1.34
CA ASP A 211 1.73 -14.77 -0.66
C ASP A 211 1.63 -15.00 0.86
N PRO A 212 2.64 -15.64 1.47
CA PRO A 212 2.58 -16.01 2.88
C PRO A 212 2.55 -14.80 3.82
N GLU A 213 2.87 -13.59 3.35
CA GLU A 213 2.80 -12.36 4.15
C GLU A 213 1.40 -11.73 4.19
N GLY A 214 0.43 -12.29 3.45
CA GLY A 214 -0.97 -11.88 3.47
C GLY A 214 -1.21 -10.55 2.76
N TYR A 215 -2.00 -9.69 3.41
CA TYR A 215 -2.39 -8.37 2.89
C TYR A 215 -1.81 -7.24 3.74
N PHE A 216 -1.52 -6.13 3.07
CA PHE A 216 -1.09 -4.88 3.71
C PHE A 216 -2.10 -3.78 3.40
N TYR A 217 -2.41 -2.99 4.43
CA TYR A 217 -3.18 -1.77 4.33
C TYR A 217 -2.31 -0.60 4.81
N LEU A 218 -2.40 0.54 4.13
CA LEU A 218 -1.78 1.79 4.53
C LEU A 218 -2.68 2.52 5.52
N VAL A 219 -2.11 2.92 6.64
CA VAL A 219 -2.60 4.02 7.48
C VAL A 219 -1.67 5.19 7.23
N ARG A 220 -2.09 6.10 6.34
CA ARG A 220 -1.29 7.25 5.96
C ARG A 220 -1.53 8.38 6.95
N VAL A 221 -0.44 8.88 7.53
CA VAL A 221 -0.43 9.98 8.50
C VAL A 221 0.25 11.17 7.85
N LYS A 222 -0.46 12.29 7.72
CA LYS A 222 0.11 13.55 7.23
C LYS A 222 0.79 14.34 8.34
N GLN A 223 1.54 15.37 7.95
CA GLN A 223 2.28 16.22 8.87
C GLN A 223 1.39 16.86 9.95
N GLU A 224 0.14 17.19 9.62
CA GLU A 224 -0.80 17.81 10.56
C GLU A 224 -1.27 16.85 11.66
N ALA A 225 -1.17 15.53 11.43
CA ALA A 225 -1.51 14.51 12.43
C ALA A 225 -0.33 14.17 13.36
N VAL A 226 0.89 14.63 13.06
CA VAL A 226 2.07 14.36 13.88
C VAL A 226 1.85 14.96 15.27
N GLY A 227 2.11 14.16 16.31
CA GLY A 227 1.85 14.57 17.69
C GLY A 227 0.36 14.57 18.09
N SER A 228 -0.56 14.09 17.26
CA SER A 228 -1.96 13.85 17.64
C SER A 228 -2.17 12.39 18.05
N ASN A 229 -3.13 12.13 18.94
CA ASN A 229 -3.55 10.74 19.22
C ASN A 229 -4.41 10.22 18.06
N ILE A 230 -3.96 9.13 17.45
CA ILE A 230 -4.69 8.39 16.41
C ILE A 230 -5.14 7.06 17.02
N THR A 231 -6.41 6.71 16.81
CA THR A 231 -6.98 5.41 17.18
C THR A 231 -7.26 4.61 15.93
N LEU A 232 -6.72 3.39 15.84
CA LEU A 232 -6.97 2.42 14.78
C LEU A 232 -7.91 1.33 15.29
N GLN A 233 -9.05 1.16 14.62
CA GLN A 233 -10.05 0.16 14.97
C GLN A 233 -10.33 -0.79 13.81
N LEU A 234 -10.69 -2.01 14.19
CA LEU A 234 -11.12 -3.08 13.31
C LEU A 234 -12.55 -3.46 13.68
N TYR A 235 -13.45 -3.55 12.70
CA TYR A 235 -14.78 -4.09 12.90
C TYR A 235 -14.75 -5.59 12.64
N ASP A 236 -15.28 -6.37 13.58
CA ASP A 236 -15.38 -7.84 13.50
C ASP A 236 -14.03 -8.51 13.13
N PRO A 237 -12.95 -8.24 13.87
CA PRO A 237 -11.62 -8.73 13.48
C PRO A 237 -11.42 -10.23 13.71
N ALA A 238 -12.32 -10.88 14.45
CA ALA A 238 -12.25 -12.31 14.72
C ALA A 238 -13.12 -13.05 13.72
N PHE A 239 -12.64 -14.19 13.21
CA PHE A 239 -13.49 -15.05 12.40
C PHE A 239 -14.66 -15.59 13.25
N VAL A 240 -15.91 -15.35 12.85
CA VAL A 240 -17.10 -15.88 13.52
C VAL A 240 -18.05 -16.49 12.50
N ALA A 241 -18.14 -17.81 12.40
CA ALA A 241 -18.93 -18.47 11.36
C ALA A 241 -20.44 -18.14 11.46
N THR A 242 -20.90 -17.18 10.67
CA THR A 242 -22.28 -16.69 10.59
C THR A 242 -22.93 -16.95 9.22
N GLY A 243 -22.12 -17.39 8.25
CA GLY A 243 -22.45 -17.47 6.83
C GLY A 243 -22.48 -16.09 6.18
N ASP A 244 -22.45 -16.08 4.84
CA ASP A 244 -22.35 -14.89 3.99
C ASP A 244 -23.39 -13.79 4.26
N LYS A 245 -24.55 -14.18 4.80
CA LYS A 245 -25.68 -13.30 5.10
C LYS A 245 -26.06 -13.29 6.59
N CYS A 246 -25.14 -13.73 7.46
CA CYS A 246 -25.31 -13.81 8.91
C CYS A 246 -26.56 -14.56 9.39
N ALA A 247 -27.03 -15.53 8.60
CA ALA A 247 -28.25 -16.27 8.90
C ALA A 247 -28.04 -17.40 9.93
N SER A 248 -26.80 -17.84 10.16
CA SER A 248 -26.52 -19.03 10.97
C SER A 248 -26.16 -18.74 12.44
N ALA A 249 -25.81 -17.51 12.78
CA ALA A 249 -25.41 -17.12 14.13
C ALA A 249 -25.77 -15.65 14.48
N PRO A 250 -26.06 -15.33 15.75
CA PRO A 250 -26.06 -16.24 16.89
C PRO A 250 -27.28 -17.17 16.89
N SER A 251 -27.04 -18.43 17.24
CA SER A 251 -28.14 -19.39 17.43
C SER A 251 -29.05 -18.95 18.58
N ASN A 252 -30.35 -19.22 18.43
CA ASN A 252 -31.40 -18.75 19.34
C ASN A 252 -31.44 -17.22 19.50
N TYR A 253 -31.18 -16.47 18.42
CA TYR A 253 -31.25 -14.99 18.40
C TYR A 253 -32.54 -14.44 19.03
N THR A 254 -33.69 -15.11 18.88
CA THR A 254 -34.97 -14.68 19.47
C THR A 254 -34.93 -14.54 21.00
N ASN A 255 -33.94 -15.13 21.68
CA ASN A 255 -33.72 -14.96 23.11
C ASN A 255 -33.06 -13.61 23.46
N ILE A 256 -32.49 -12.90 22.49
CA ILE A 256 -31.97 -11.54 22.67
C ILE A 256 -33.15 -10.57 22.76
N THR A 257 -33.67 -10.39 23.98
CA THR A 257 -34.92 -9.67 24.23
C THR A 257 -34.73 -8.17 24.51
N ASN A 258 -33.52 -7.73 24.82
CA ASN A 258 -33.19 -6.33 25.13
C ASN A 258 -31.88 -5.88 24.47
N ASN A 259 -31.67 -4.57 24.41
CA ASN A 259 -30.54 -3.96 23.72
C ASN A 259 -29.20 -4.01 24.49
N SER A 260 -29.23 -4.35 25.78
CA SER A 260 -28.05 -4.46 26.65
C SER A 260 -27.67 -5.93 26.89
N TRP A 261 -28.13 -6.84 26.03
CA TRP A 261 -27.92 -8.28 26.16
C TRP A 261 -26.44 -8.66 26.21
N ASN A 262 -25.63 -7.97 25.42
CA ASN A 262 -24.18 -8.04 25.49
C ASN A 262 -23.66 -6.73 26.12
N PRO A 263 -22.81 -6.79 27.18
CA PRO A 263 -22.30 -5.60 27.87
C PRO A 263 -21.51 -4.62 27.01
N PHE A 264 -21.07 -5.03 25.83
CA PHE A 264 -20.30 -4.22 24.89
C PHE A 264 -21.16 -3.47 23.87
N THR A 265 -22.49 -3.64 23.92
CA THR A 265 -23.43 -2.99 23.02
C THR A 265 -24.68 -2.44 23.72
N THR A 266 -25.22 -1.35 23.18
CA THR A 266 -26.53 -0.78 23.54
C THR A 266 -27.58 -0.95 22.45
N ASP A 267 -27.35 -1.82 21.47
CA ASP A 267 -28.18 -2.07 20.29
C ASP A 267 -28.24 -3.57 19.91
N ALA A 268 -28.05 -4.46 20.89
CA ALA A 268 -27.89 -5.91 20.67
C ALA A 268 -28.98 -6.56 19.81
N LYS A 269 -30.24 -6.15 19.95
CA LYS A 269 -31.34 -6.68 19.12
C LYS A 269 -31.14 -6.40 17.64
N LYS A 270 -30.67 -5.19 17.31
CA LYS A 270 -30.42 -4.83 15.91
C LYS A 270 -29.15 -5.49 15.41
N ARG A 271 -28.06 -5.38 16.18
CA ARG A 271 -26.70 -5.83 15.81
C ARG A 271 -26.55 -7.33 15.57
N TYR A 272 -27.32 -8.13 16.29
CA TYR A 272 -27.26 -9.58 16.22
C TYR A 272 -28.43 -10.19 15.44
N ASN A 273 -29.17 -9.36 14.70
CA ASN A 273 -30.26 -9.82 13.87
C ASN A 273 -29.73 -10.70 12.75
N THR A 274 -30.27 -11.92 12.62
CA THR A 274 -29.86 -12.89 11.60
C THR A 274 -30.51 -12.62 10.23
N SER A 275 -30.80 -11.35 9.94
CA SER A 275 -31.44 -10.91 8.69
C SER A 275 -30.38 -10.63 7.63
N PRO A 276 -30.58 -11.06 6.37
CA PRO A 276 -29.60 -10.90 5.30
C PRO A 276 -29.31 -9.45 4.90
N THR A 277 -30.10 -8.49 5.37
CA THR A 277 -29.94 -7.05 5.08
C THR A 277 -29.42 -6.24 6.26
N ASP A 278 -28.97 -6.89 7.34
CA ASP A 278 -28.47 -6.17 8.50
C ASP A 278 -27.12 -5.52 8.23
N GLY A 279 -27.01 -4.22 8.51
CA GLY A 279 -25.81 -3.42 8.26
C GLY A 279 -24.62 -3.77 9.16
N PHE A 280 -24.82 -4.62 10.17
CA PHE A 280 -23.77 -5.14 11.04
C PHE A 280 -23.16 -6.45 10.54
N CYS A 281 -23.75 -7.08 9.52
CA CYS A 281 -23.34 -8.37 9.00
C CYS A 281 -22.08 -8.25 8.11
N SER A 282 -20.94 -8.68 8.65
CA SER A 282 -19.67 -8.91 7.93
C SER A 282 -19.75 -10.11 6.99
N GLY A 283 -20.45 -11.17 7.43
CA GLY A 283 -20.77 -12.35 6.64
C GLY A 283 -19.73 -13.46 6.70
N ASP A 284 -18.99 -13.62 7.80
CA ASP A 284 -17.95 -14.66 7.93
C ASP A 284 -18.44 -16.08 7.62
N ASN A 285 -17.71 -16.79 6.75
CA ASN A 285 -18.14 -18.09 6.22
C ASN A 285 -17.09 -19.18 6.46
N LEU A 286 -17.52 -20.35 6.95
CA LEU A 286 -16.68 -21.52 7.14
C LEU A 286 -16.77 -22.42 5.91
N LEU A 287 -15.75 -22.38 5.05
CA LEU A 287 -15.74 -23.05 3.75
C LEU A 287 -15.01 -24.41 3.80
N ASP A 288 -14.03 -24.57 4.70
CA ASP A 288 -13.39 -25.86 5.00
C ASP A 288 -13.51 -26.18 6.49
N SER A 289 -14.55 -26.92 6.85
CA SER A 289 -14.80 -27.34 8.23
C SER A 289 -13.72 -28.29 8.79
N ALA A 290 -13.03 -29.06 7.94
CA ALA A 290 -11.98 -29.99 8.38
C ALA A 290 -10.71 -29.25 8.80
N ALA A 291 -10.42 -28.10 8.19
CA ALA A 291 -9.33 -27.21 8.59
C ALA A 291 -9.64 -26.40 9.86
N GLY A 292 -10.90 -26.34 10.28
CA GLY A 292 -11.33 -25.60 11.47
C GLY A 292 -11.40 -24.09 11.29
N PRO A 293 -11.75 -23.34 12.36
CA PRO A 293 -11.92 -21.90 12.29
C PRO A 293 -10.58 -21.18 12.07
N THR A 294 -10.60 -20.11 11.29
CA THR A 294 -9.39 -19.35 10.97
C THR A 294 -8.98 -18.44 12.12
N VAL A 295 -7.69 -18.44 12.45
CA VAL A 295 -7.07 -17.43 13.33
C VAL A 295 -6.59 -16.26 12.47
N THR A 296 -6.91 -15.03 12.86
CA THR A 296 -6.51 -13.83 12.11
C THR A 296 -5.62 -12.94 12.97
N THR A 297 -4.46 -12.60 12.42
CA THR A 297 -3.43 -11.81 13.10
C THR A 297 -3.29 -10.46 12.42
N PHE A 298 -3.40 -9.39 13.20
CA PHE A 298 -3.23 -8.01 12.76
C PHE A 298 -2.02 -7.41 13.46
N GLY A 299 -1.21 -6.66 12.72
CA GLY A 299 -0.17 -5.85 13.32
C GLY A 299 0.20 -4.64 12.47
N LEU A 300 0.35 -3.51 13.14
CA LEU A 300 0.80 -2.28 12.50
C LEU A 300 2.33 -2.25 12.47
N ARG A 301 2.89 -1.77 11.37
CA ARG A 301 4.30 -1.42 11.20
C ARG A 301 4.45 0.09 11.07
N ALA A 302 5.48 0.64 11.68
CA ALA A 302 5.79 2.07 11.60
C ALA A 302 6.37 2.43 10.22
N PRO A 303 6.38 3.73 9.83
CA PRO A 303 6.96 4.14 8.57
C PRO A 303 8.45 3.78 8.48
N SER A 304 8.91 3.50 7.27
CA SER A 304 10.32 3.27 6.97
C SER A 304 10.75 4.07 5.75
N ASP A 305 12.01 4.49 5.71
CA ASP A 305 12.57 5.23 4.57
C ASP A 305 12.51 4.40 3.28
N SER A 306 12.62 3.07 3.37
CA SER A 306 12.51 2.18 2.21
C SER A 306 11.10 2.12 1.60
N GLN A 307 10.10 2.61 2.33
CA GLN A 307 8.67 2.44 2.05
C GLN A 307 8.25 0.99 1.77
N ASN A 308 9.07 0.03 2.22
CA ASN A 308 8.82 -1.38 2.06
C ASN A 308 8.04 -1.90 3.28
N PRO A 309 6.76 -2.29 3.12
CA PRO A 309 5.96 -2.80 4.23
C PRO A 309 6.55 -4.07 4.86
N ARG A 310 7.31 -4.87 4.11
CA ARG A 310 7.83 -6.18 4.56
C ARG A 310 8.95 -6.01 5.59
N THR A 311 9.76 -4.96 5.45
CA THR A 311 10.91 -4.67 6.32
C THR A 311 10.65 -3.54 7.32
N ALA A 312 9.49 -2.89 7.26
CA ALA A 312 9.10 -1.84 8.19
C ALA A 312 9.00 -2.38 9.64
N PRO A 313 9.52 -1.64 10.64
CA PRO A 313 9.57 -2.11 12.02
C PRO A 313 8.17 -2.17 12.65
N PRO A 314 7.92 -3.10 13.60
CA PRO A 314 6.63 -3.20 14.27
C PRO A 314 6.32 -1.93 15.07
N GLN A 315 5.07 -1.44 14.99
CA GLN A 315 4.59 -0.36 15.85
C GLN A 315 4.23 -0.93 17.23
N PRO A 316 4.86 -0.47 18.32
CA PRO A 316 4.61 -1.00 19.66
C PRO A 316 3.14 -0.90 20.08
N GLY A 317 2.63 -1.97 20.71
CA GLY A 317 1.25 -2.01 21.23
C GLY A 317 0.15 -2.14 20.17
N CYS A 318 0.51 -2.31 18.89
CA CYS A 318 -0.43 -2.38 17.77
C CYS A 318 -0.47 -3.78 17.12
N THR A 319 -0.38 -4.84 17.92
CA THR A 319 -0.44 -6.23 17.44
C THR A 319 -1.47 -7.03 18.25
N LEU A 320 -2.46 -7.59 17.56
CA LEU A 320 -3.47 -8.47 18.16
C LEU A 320 -3.73 -9.67 17.26
N GLN A 321 -3.96 -10.82 17.88
CA GLN A 321 -4.42 -12.02 17.22
C GLN A 321 -5.79 -12.43 17.74
N PHE A 322 -6.69 -12.77 16.84
CA PHE A 322 -8.05 -13.15 17.17
C PHE A 322 -8.30 -14.63 16.84
N PRO A 323 -8.81 -15.42 17.80
CA PRO A 323 -9.21 -16.79 17.52
C PRO A 323 -10.46 -16.79 16.64
N GLY A 324 -10.69 -17.92 15.96
CA GLY A 324 -11.92 -18.12 15.21
C GLY A 324 -12.96 -18.92 16.00
N TYR A 325 -14.24 -18.65 15.74
CA TYR A 325 -15.39 -19.27 16.39
C TYR A 325 -16.29 -19.94 15.37
N THR A 326 -16.59 -21.23 15.58
CA THR A 326 -17.59 -21.97 14.80
C THR A 326 -19.00 -21.60 15.25
N SER A 327 -20.00 -21.79 14.38
CA SER A 327 -21.38 -21.33 14.61
C SER A 327 -22.01 -21.91 15.89
N ASP A 328 -21.64 -23.13 16.28
CA ASP A 328 -22.09 -23.77 17.53
C ASP A 328 -21.60 -23.06 18.80
N LYS A 329 -20.52 -22.28 18.71
CA LYS A 329 -19.98 -21.48 19.81
C LYS A 329 -20.62 -20.10 19.92
N VAL A 330 -21.48 -19.73 18.98
CA VAL A 330 -22.06 -18.40 18.86
C VAL A 330 -23.56 -18.50 19.10
N THR A 331 -23.97 -18.28 20.34
CA THR A 331 -25.35 -18.39 20.79
C THR A 331 -25.79 -17.10 21.48
N ALA A 332 -27.09 -16.86 21.61
CA ALA A 332 -27.58 -15.77 22.45
C ALA A 332 -27.05 -15.83 23.91
N LYS A 333 -26.81 -17.03 24.44
CA LYS A 333 -26.31 -17.23 25.82
C LYS A 333 -24.83 -16.87 25.97
N THR A 334 -23.99 -17.28 25.03
CA THR A 334 -22.55 -16.99 25.04
C THR A 334 -22.26 -15.49 24.93
N LEU A 335 -23.22 -14.68 24.49
CA LEU A 335 -23.14 -13.22 24.44
C LEU A 335 -23.69 -12.52 25.69
N ASN A 336 -24.40 -13.25 26.57
CA ASN A 336 -25.02 -12.69 27.77
C ASN A 336 -24.14 -12.88 29.00
N LYS A 337 -23.70 -11.77 29.62
CA LYS A 337 -22.85 -11.79 30.82
C LYS A 337 -23.46 -12.48 32.03
N ASP A 338 -24.79 -12.60 32.06
CA ASP A 338 -25.53 -13.18 33.18
C ASP A 338 -25.75 -14.71 32.99
N ASP A 339 -25.33 -15.28 31.86
CA ASP A 339 -25.40 -16.72 31.60
C ASP A 339 -24.07 -17.41 31.97
N SER A 340 -24.14 -18.63 32.52
CA SER A 340 -22.97 -19.44 32.89
C SER A 340 -22.04 -19.80 31.70
N THR A 341 -22.55 -19.75 30.48
CA THR A 341 -21.81 -20.05 29.23
C THR A 341 -21.22 -18.81 28.58
N TYR A 342 -21.30 -17.64 29.25
CA TYR A 342 -20.79 -16.38 28.73
C TYR A 342 -19.34 -16.48 28.25
N ASN A 343 -19.11 -16.08 27.00
CA ASN A 343 -17.80 -16.00 26.40
C ASN A 343 -17.44 -14.54 26.20
N LYS A 344 -16.77 -13.95 27.20
CA LYS A 344 -16.37 -12.55 27.18
C LYS A 344 -15.54 -12.18 25.93
N PRO A 345 -14.47 -12.91 25.55
CA PRO A 345 -13.74 -12.62 24.31
C PRO A 345 -14.62 -12.58 23.07
N LEU A 346 -15.50 -13.57 22.87
CA LEU A 346 -16.44 -13.58 21.74
C LEU A 346 -17.37 -12.36 21.75
N ALA A 347 -17.93 -12.03 22.91
CA ALA A 347 -18.84 -10.89 23.05
C ALA A 347 -18.16 -9.53 22.75
N MET A 348 -16.84 -9.43 22.92
CA MET A 348 -16.07 -8.21 22.63
C MET A 348 -15.78 -8.00 21.16
N VAL A 349 -15.75 -9.08 20.36
CA VAL A 349 -15.30 -9.04 18.96
C VAL A 349 -16.45 -9.21 17.98
N PHE A 350 -17.45 -10.03 18.31
CA PHE A 350 -18.52 -10.40 17.37
C PHE A 350 -19.43 -9.22 17.03
N HIS A 351 -19.39 -8.80 15.76
CA HIS A 351 -20.05 -7.60 15.24
C HIS A 351 -19.72 -6.34 16.07
N GLN A 352 -18.47 -6.18 16.53
CA GLN A 352 -18.03 -5.03 17.33
C GLN A 352 -16.82 -4.33 16.70
N TRP A 353 -16.68 -3.03 16.97
CA TRP A 353 -15.40 -2.36 16.78
C TRP A 353 -14.46 -2.68 17.93
N VAL A 354 -13.24 -3.11 17.58
CA VAL A 354 -12.15 -3.38 18.50
C VAL A 354 -11.02 -2.39 18.19
N THR A 355 -10.53 -1.69 19.21
CA THR A 355 -9.33 -0.87 19.07
C THR A 355 -8.11 -1.78 18.96
N LEU A 356 -7.45 -1.78 17.80
CA LEU A 356 -6.16 -2.46 17.63
C LEU A 356 -5.10 -1.74 18.46
N CYS A 357 -5.05 -0.41 18.37
CA CYS A 357 -4.25 0.43 19.24
C CYS A 357 -4.63 1.91 19.12
N SER A 358 -4.14 2.70 20.07
CA SER A 358 -4.02 4.15 19.94
C SER A 358 -2.54 4.52 20.02
N PHE A 359 -2.07 5.36 19.10
CA PHE A 359 -0.67 5.77 19.03
C PHE A 359 -0.55 7.26 18.67
N LYS A 360 0.61 7.82 18.95
CA LYS A 360 0.94 9.23 18.69
C LYS A 360 2.10 9.28 17.68
N PRO A 361 1.84 9.57 16.39
CA PRO A 361 2.89 9.58 15.39
C PRO A 361 3.98 10.59 15.72
N THR A 362 5.24 10.18 15.59
CA THR A 362 6.41 11.06 15.74
C THR A 362 6.87 11.65 14.40
N GLN A 363 6.38 11.09 13.29
CA GLN A 363 6.65 11.52 11.93
C GLN A 363 5.44 11.23 11.04
N ALA A 364 5.31 12.02 9.97
CA ALA A 364 4.41 11.72 8.88
C ALA A 364 4.90 10.49 8.09
N GLY A 365 3.99 9.83 7.38
CA GLY A 365 4.32 8.71 6.51
C GLY A 365 3.29 7.60 6.56
N ASP A 366 3.66 6.49 5.92
CA ASP A 366 2.80 5.32 5.76
C ASP A 366 3.08 4.30 6.85
N TYR A 367 2.08 4.05 7.71
CA TYR A 367 2.07 2.91 8.61
C TYR A 367 1.41 1.74 7.88
N TYR A 368 1.92 0.52 8.09
CA TYR A 368 1.48 -0.66 7.33
C TYR A 368 0.76 -1.64 8.26
N LEU A 369 -0.57 -1.70 8.16
CA LEU A 369 -1.37 -2.72 8.83
C LEU A 369 -1.26 -4.01 8.04
N GLN A 370 -0.57 -5.00 8.60
CA GLN A 370 -0.44 -6.33 8.03
C GLN A 370 -1.51 -7.27 8.61
N VAL A 371 -2.13 -8.06 7.74
CA VAL A 371 -3.15 -9.06 8.11
C VAL A 371 -2.76 -10.43 7.56
N ARG A 372 -2.71 -11.44 8.44
CA ARG A 372 -2.32 -12.83 8.09
C ARG A 372 -3.19 -13.86 8.78
N THR A 373 -3.37 -15.00 8.12
CA THR A 373 -4.12 -16.18 8.61
C THR A 373 -3.26 -17.44 8.73
N ASN A 374 -1.97 -17.37 8.38
CA ASN A 374 -0.99 -18.46 8.46
C ASN A 374 0.00 -18.30 9.62
N ILE A 375 -0.39 -17.57 10.67
CA ILE A 375 0.39 -17.39 11.90
C ILE A 375 -0.16 -18.32 12.98
N ALA A 376 0.73 -19.04 13.66
CA ALA A 376 0.33 -19.95 14.73
C ALA A 376 -0.40 -19.20 15.84
N ALA A 377 -1.42 -19.85 16.41
CA ALA A 377 -2.19 -19.29 17.51
C ALA A 377 -1.28 -19.05 18.73
N ILE A 378 -1.44 -17.90 19.38
CA ILE A 378 -0.84 -17.57 20.67
C ILE A 378 -1.50 -18.50 21.69
N SER A 379 -0.79 -19.56 22.05
CA SER A 379 -1.26 -20.59 22.99
C SER A 379 -0.93 -20.26 24.46
N THR A 380 -0.18 -19.19 24.71
CA THR A 380 0.23 -18.74 26.05
C THR A 380 -0.20 -17.29 26.26
N GLY A 381 -0.99 -17.04 27.32
CA GLY A 381 -1.50 -15.72 27.68
C GLY A 381 -3.03 -15.67 27.77
N ALA A 382 -3.54 -14.76 28.60
CA ALA A 382 -4.97 -14.46 28.63
C ALA A 382 -5.32 -13.51 27.47
N ALA A 383 -6.52 -13.67 26.90
CA ALA A 383 -7.07 -12.66 26.00
C ALA A 383 -7.05 -11.30 26.72
N SER A 384 -6.68 -10.25 25.99
CA SER A 384 -6.70 -8.88 26.47
C SER A 384 -8.09 -8.57 27.05
N PRO A 385 -8.16 -8.13 28.32
CA PRO A 385 -9.44 -7.85 28.96
C PRO A 385 -10.18 -6.66 28.32
N LEU A 386 -9.51 -5.93 27.41
CA LEU A 386 -9.98 -4.73 26.72
C LEU A 386 -10.31 -4.96 25.23
N THR A 387 -9.80 -6.02 24.59
CA THR A 387 -9.95 -6.20 23.13
C THR A 387 -10.47 -7.57 22.70
N GLY A 388 -10.54 -8.57 23.59
CA GLY A 388 -10.98 -9.93 23.24
C GLY A 388 -9.99 -10.73 22.38
N GLY A 389 -8.92 -10.09 21.88
CA GLY A 389 -7.80 -10.74 21.19
C GLY A 389 -6.60 -11.00 22.11
N TYR A 390 -5.60 -11.70 21.58
CA TYR A 390 -4.35 -12.05 22.27
C TYR A 390 -3.22 -11.16 21.78
N THR A 391 -2.44 -10.62 22.71
CA THR A 391 -1.22 -9.85 22.41
C THR A 391 -0.01 -10.77 22.46
N PRO A 392 0.95 -10.67 21.52
CA PRO A 392 2.22 -11.38 21.64
C PRO A 392 2.99 -10.88 22.86
N SER A 393 3.79 -11.76 23.46
CA SER A 393 4.73 -11.42 24.54
C SER A 393 6.17 -11.39 24.01
N GLY A 394 7.05 -10.64 24.68
CA GLY A 394 8.46 -10.53 24.29
C GLY A 394 8.72 -9.51 23.18
N ASP A 395 9.84 -9.67 22.47
CA ASP A 395 10.24 -8.79 21.39
C ASP A 395 9.35 -8.97 20.16
N LEU A 396 8.59 -7.92 19.81
CA LEU A 396 7.71 -7.90 18.64
C LEU A 396 8.45 -8.20 17.33
N SER A 397 9.73 -7.83 17.20
CA SER A 397 10.50 -8.09 15.99
C SER A 397 10.68 -9.59 15.73
N SER A 398 10.63 -10.41 16.78
CA SER A 398 10.72 -11.88 16.70
C SER A 398 9.38 -12.57 16.46
N PHE A 399 8.26 -11.86 16.66
CA PHE A 399 6.93 -12.42 16.50
C PHE A 399 6.69 -12.80 15.03
N ALA A 400 6.06 -13.97 14.82
CA ALA A 400 5.95 -14.58 13.49
C ALA A 400 5.26 -13.70 12.45
N LEU A 401 4.30 -12.83 12.85
CA LEU A 401 3.73 -11.84 11.94
C LEU A 401 4.81 -11.00 11.24
N TYR A 402 5.85 -10.60 11.99
CA TYR A 402 6.89 -9.69 11.54
C TYR A 402 8.12 -10.38 10.95
N ASN A 403 8.50 -11.55 11.49
CA ASN A 403 9.73 -12.26 11.13
C ASN A 403 9.54 -13.42 10.13
N GLN A 404 8.34 -13.99 10.03
CA GLN A 404 8.08 -15.14 9.16
C GLN A 404 7.93 -14.69 7.70
N THR A 405 8.94 -14.95 6.87
CA THR A 405 8.94 -14.63 5.42
C THR A 405 8.27 -15.70 4.56
N GLY A 406 8.18 -16.94 5.06
CA GLY A 406 7.56 -18.08 4.36
C GLY A 406 6.22 -18.50 4.95
N ASP A 407 5.68 -19.61 4.46
CA ASP A 407 4.48 -20.23 5.01
C ASP A 407 4.76 -21.10 6.24
N ASN A 408 3.81 -21.14 7.17
CA ASN A 408 3.77 -22.15 8.21
C ASN A 408 2.64 -23.16 7.90
N THR A 409 3.00 -24.24 7.20
CA THR A 409 2.04 -25.24 6.69
C THR A 409 1.32 -26.03 7.80
N ALA A 410 1.82 -25.98 9.04
CA ALA A 410 1.18 -26.57 10.20
C ALA A 410 -0.06 -25.76 10.66
N VAL A 411 -0.10 -24.45 10.36
CA VAL A 411 -1.26 -23.61 10.66
C VAL A 411 -2.35 -23.89 9.65
N LYS A 412 -3.53 -24.27 10.13
CA LYS A 412 -4.73 -24.51 9.32
C LYS A 412 -5.77 -23.43 9.57
N GLY A 413 -6.69 -23.26 8.64
CA GLY A 413 -7.86 -22.40 8.79
C GLY A 413 -8.72 -22.45 7.54
N GLY A 414 -10.00 -22.76 7.70
CA GLY A 414 -10.97 -22.93 6.63
C GLY A 414 -12.07 -21.88 6.60
N GLY A 415 -11.94 -20.81 7.39
CA GLY A 415 -12.87 -19.69 7.43
C GLY A 415 -12.40 -18.45 6.67
N SER A 416 -13.35 -17.77 6.02
CA SER A 416 -13.19 -16.43 5.45
C SER A 416 -13.53 -15.39 6.53
N ASN A 417 -12.54 -14.62 6.95
CA ASN A 417 -12.74 -13.53 7.91
C ASN A 417 -12.93 -12.22 7.16
N ARG A 418 -14.04 -11.53 7.46
CA ARG A 418 -14.47 -10.30 6.83
C ARG A 418 -14.55 -9.19 7.87
N PHE A 419 -13.86 -8.10 7.59
CA PHE A 419 -13.68 -7.02 8.56
C PHE A 419 -13.75 -5.65 7.89
N SER A 420 -13.69 -4.59 8.69
CA SER A 420 -13.47 -3.23 8.19
C SER A 420 -12.45 -2.50 9.05
N VAL A 421 -11.81 -1.50 8.47
CA VAL A 421 -10.73 -0.76 9.12
C VAL A 421 -11.11 0.71 9.17
N ARG A 422 -10.94 1.34 10.33
CA ARG A 422 -11.04 2.79 10.46
C ARG A 422 -9.97 3.37 11.35
N THR A 423 -9.68 4.64 11.12
CA THR A 423 -8.84 5.46 11.97
C THR A 423 -9.56 6.75 12.33
N TYR A 424 -9.32 7.30 13.51
CA TYR A 424 -9.82 8.63 13.88
C TYR A 424 -8.95 9.26 14.96
N GLY A 425 -9.14 10.56 15.15
CA GLY A 425 -8.22 11.42 15.89
C GLY A 425 -7.35 12.26 14.97
N GLY A 426 -6.66 13.26 15.53
CA GLY A 426 -5.97 14.29 14.76
C GLY A 426 -6.89 15.23 13.97
N PRO A 427 -6.33 16.19 13.22
CA PRO A 427 -7.12 17.09 12.38
C PRO A 427 -7.90 16.35 11.28
N SER A 428 -9.03 16.90 10.84
CA SER A 428 -9.83 16.30 9.76
C SER A 428 -9.00 16.16 8.48
N GLY A 429 -9.10 15.01 7.79
CA GLY A 429 -8.38 14.73 6.55
C GLY A 429 -6.85 14.54 6.67
N SER A 430 -6.32 14.50 7.90
CA SER A 430 -4.89 14.29 8.18
C SER A 430 -4.48 12.81 8.27
N VAL A 431 -5.45 11.89 8.27
CA VAL A 431 -5.23 10.44 8.30
C VAL A 431 -6.15 9.76 7.28
N SER A 432 -5.64 8.74 6.57
CA SER A 432 -6.43 7.90 5.66
C SER A 432 -6.08 6.43 5.78
N VAL A 433 -7.00 5.55 5.39
CA VAL A 433 -6.83 4.09 5.35
C VAL A 433 -7.11 3.59 3.94
N SER A 434 -6.18 2.83 3.38
CA SER A 434 -6.30 2.27 2.03
C SER A 434 -5.61 0.91 1.94
N ALA A 435 -5.98 0.04 1.01
CA ALA A 435 -5.19 -1.15 0.72
C ALA A 435 -3.88 -0.79 0.00
N LEU A 436 -2.90 -1.69 0.06
CA LEU A 436 -1.59 -1.51 -0.58
C LEU A 436 -1.35 -2.56 -1.68
N GLY A 437 -1.45 -2.12 -2.94
CA GLY A 437 -1.14 -2.91 -4.13
C GLY A 437 -2.15 -4.02 -4.45
N LYS A 438 -2.70 -4.70 -3.44
CA LYS A 438 -3.72 -5.75 -3.56
C LYS A 438 -4.72 -5.70 -2.40
N MET A 439 -5.97 -6.06 -2.67
CA MET A 439 -7.02 -6.21 -1.67
C MET A 439 -7.96 -7.36 -2.04
N SER A 440 -8.34 -8.18 -1.05
CA SER A 440 -9.51 -9.04 -1.17
C SER A 440 -10.68 -8.36 -0.48
N ILE A 441 -11.82 -8.34 -1.15
CA ILE A 441 -13.05 -7.75 -0.64
C ILE A 441 -14.18 -8.77 -0.73
N TYR A 442 -15.11 -8.68 0.21
CA TYR A 442 -16.41 -9.32 0.08
C TYR A 442 -17.45 -8.23 -0.20
N ALA A 443 -17.97 -8.23 -1.42
CA ALA A 443 -19.08 -7.37 -1.81
C ALA A 443 -20.37 -7.94 -1.21
N ASN A 444 -21.12 -7.12 -0.47
CA ASN A 444 -22.47 -7.43 -0.01
C ASN A 444 -23.38 -6.28 -0.43
N ALA A 445 -23.52 -6.17 -1.74
CA ALA A 445 -24.19 -5.09 -2.43
C ALA A 445 -25.68 -5.39 -2.58
N THR A 446 -26.52 -4.40 -2.30
CA THR A 446 -27.94 -4.39 -2.66
C THR A 446 -28.25 -3.34 -3.74
N ALA A 447 -27.21 -2.77 -4.37
CA ALA A 447 -27.33 -1.77 -5.43
C ALA A 447 -26.84 -2.32 -6.78
N ALA A 448 -27.49 -1.90 -7.87
CA ALA A 448 -27.16 -2.31 -9.25
C ALA A 448 -25.83 -1.75 -9.77
N SER A 449 -25.29 -0.70 -9.17
CA SER A 449 -23.98 -0.17 -9.54
C SER A 449 -23.30 0.51 -8.37
N GLN A 450 -21.98 0.36 -8.29
CA GLN A 450 -21.12 0.94 -7.27
C GLN A 450 -19.87 1.53 -7.92
N THR A 451 -19.43 2.66 -7.39
CA THR A 451 -18.16 3.28 -7.79
C THR A 451 -17.25 3.39 -6.58
N PHE A 452 -16.02 2.93 -6.74
CA PHE A 452 -15.02 2.96 -5.68
C PHE A 452 -13.74 3.63 -6.16
N ASN A 453 -12.96 4.13 -5.23
CA ASN A 453 -11.62 4.61 -5.50
C ASN A 453 -10.72 3.41 -5.79
N LEU A 454 -10.13 3.35 -6.97
CA LEU A 454 -9.27 2.25 -7.38
C LEU A 454 -7.84 2.48 -6.91
N ILE A 455 -7.24 3.60 -7.33
CA ILE A 455 -5.83 3.90 -7.14
C ILE A 455 -5.56 5.39 -7.31
N ARG A 456 -4.65 5.96 -6.51
CA ARG A 456 -4.26 7.38 -6.61
C ARG A 456 -3.00 7.57 -7.43
N LEU A 457 -3.09 8.13 -8.64
CA LEU A 457 -1.94 8.29 -9.54
C LEU A 457 -1.46 9.73 -9.61
N MET A 458 -0.19 9.99 -9.37
CA MET A 458 0.35 11.36 -9.47
C MET A 458 0.45 11.83 -10.93
N PRO A 459 0.46 13.15 -11.22
CA PRO A 459 0.56 13.66 -12.60
C PRO A 459 1.72 13.08 -13.43
N ALA A 460 2.84 12.70 -12.80
CA ALA A 460 3.96 12.05 -13.49
C ALA A 460 3.66 10.65 -14.01
N ALA A 461 2.52 10.05 -13.65
CA ALA A 461 2.00 8.85 -14.30
C ALA A 461 1.53 9.12 -15.74
N ALA A 462 1.46 10.39 -16.19
CA ALA A 462 1.16 10.73 -17.57
C ALA A 462 2.06 9.99 -18.56
N GLY A 463 1.46 9.38 -19.58
CA GLY A 463 2.16 8.55 -20.57
C GLY A 463 2.56 7.15 -20.10
N GLN A 464 2.35 6.81 -18.83
CA GLN A 464 2.57 5.46 -18.30
C GLN A 464 1.33 4.57 -18.49
N THR A 465 1.45 3.30 -18.10
CA THR A 465 0.34 2.35 -18.15
C THR A 465 -0.08 1.97 -16.73
N LEU A 466 -1.34 2.27 -16.37
CA LEU A 466 -1.98 1.71 -15.19
C LEU A 466 -2.36 0.25 -15.50
N VAL A 467 -1.98 -0.67 -14.62
CA VAL A 467 -2.36 -2.08 -14.69
C VAL A 467 -3.35 -2.36 -13.57
N PHE A 468 -4.54 -2.82 -13.92
CA PHE A 468 -5.56 -3.30 -13.01
C PHE A 468 -5.74 -4.80 -13.20
N LYS A 469 -5.66 -5.58 -12.12
CA LYS A 469 -5.99 -7.00 -12.15
C LYS A 469 -7.18 -7.25 -11.24
N PHE A 470 -8.06 -8.13 -11.68
CA PHE A 470 -9.15 -8.63 -10.87
C PHE A 470 -9.20 -10.14 -10.99
N PHE A 471 -9.60 -10.78 -9.90
CA PHE A 471 -9.77 -12.21 -9.78
C PHE A 471 -11.15 -12.49 -9.21
N ASP A 472 -11.81 -13.46 -9.84
CA ASP A 472 -13.10 -14.02 -9.42
C ASP A 472 -14.31 -13.09 -9.53
N ILE A 473 -14.28 -12.09 -10.41
CA ILE A 473 -15.36 -11.09 -10.51
C ILE A 473 -16.66 -11.57 -11.21
N GLY A 474 -16.85 -12.89 -11.23
CA GLY A 474 -17.77 -13.58 -12.15
C GLY A 474 -18.81 -14.46 -11.49
N ASP A 475 -18.91 -14.49 -10.16
CA ASP A 475 -19.81 -15.40 -9.42
C ASP A 475 -21.18 -14.78 -9.11
N ALA A 476 -21.46 -13.58 -9.66
CA ALA A 476 -22.81 -13.05 -9.69
C ALA A 476 -23.67 -13.83 -10.70
N ASP A 477 -24.94 -14.07 -10.36
CA ASP A 477 -25.92 -14.74 -11.23
C ASP A 477 -26.05 -14.06 -12.61
N ASP A 478 -25.70 -12.76 -12.69
CA ASP A 478 -25.76 -11.92 -13.89
C ASP A 478 -24.40 -11.40 -14.36
N ALA A 479 -24.37 -10.95 -15.62
CA ALA A 479 -23.26 -10.23 -16.20
C ALA A 479 -22.84 -9.00 -15.37
N ALA A 480 -21.56 -8.92 -15.03
CA ALA A 480 -20.96 -7.74 -14.43
C ALA A 480 -20.30 -6.87 -15.50
N LYS A 481 -20.42 -5.54 -15.39
CA LYS A 481 -19.66 -4.59 -16.21
C LYS A 481 -18.75 -3.77 -15.32
N LEU A 482 -17.46 -3.82 -15.61
CA LEU A 482 -16.44 -3.01 -14.96
C LEU A 482 -16.04 -1.89 -15.91
N THR A 483 -15.98 -0.66 -15.42
CA THR A 483 -15.51 0.51 -16.17
C THR A 483 -14.50 1.28 -15.34
N ILE A 484 -13.29 1.43 -15.86
CA ILE A 484 -12.26 2.26 -15.22
C ILE A 484 -12.56 3.72 -15.58
N LEU A 485 -12.65 4.56 -14.56
CA LEU A 485 -13.00 5.96 -14.65
C LEU A 485 -11.80 6.83 -14.24
N PRO A 486 -11.57 7.96 -14.92
CA PRO A 486 -10.54 8.90 -14.52
C PRO A 486 -10.91 9.62 -13.21
N PRO A 487 -9.96 10.36 -12.61
CA PRO A 487 -10.25 11.26 -11.51
C PRO A 487 -11.39 12.22 -11.84
N LYS A 488 -12.27 12.47 -10.87
CA LYS A 488 -13.45 13.30 -11.06
C LYS A 488 -13.10 14.72 -11.49
N GLU A 489 -12.02 15.28 -10.93
CA GLU A 489 -11.53 16.62 -11.27
C GLU A 489 -10.89 16.72 -12.67
N THR A 490 -10.51 15.58 -13.27
CA THR A 490 -9.78 15.53 -14.53
C THR A 490 -10.52 14.65 -15.53
N PRO A 491 -11.47 15.22 -16.28
CA PRO A 491 -12.21 14.48 -17.30
C PRO A 491 -11.33 14.21 -18.53
N ILE A 492 -10.42 13.24 -18.42
CA ILE A 492 -9.70 12.65 -19.56
C ILE A 492 -10.46 11.44 -20.10
N SER A 493 -10.39 11.22 -21.40
CA SER A 493 -10.91 9.99 -22.01
C SER A 493 -9.86 8.88 -21.92
N LEU A 494 -10.18 7.80 -21.21
CA LEU A 494 -9.38 6.59 -21.23
C LEU A 494 -9.71 5.79 -22.48
N THR A 495 -8.70 5.53 -23.31
CA THR A 495 -8.86 4.82 -24.58
C THR A 495 -7.74 3.81 -24.78
N ASN A 496 -7.93 2.90 -25.74
CA ASN A 496 -6.92 1.88 -26.11
C ASN A 496 -6.52 0.94 -24.97
N CYS A 497 -7.41 0.70 -24.01
CA CYS A 497 -7.18 -0.30 -22.99
C CYS A 497 -7.13 -1.71 -23.59
N LYS A 498 -6.42 -2.63 -22.91
CA LYS A 498 -6.26 -4.01 -23.35
C LYS A 498 -6.47 -4.95 -22.18
N ALA A 499 -7.31 -5.96 -22.37
CA ALA A 499 -7.49 -7.08 -21.46
C ALA A 499 -6.57 -8.25 -21.86
N SER A 500 -6.12 -9.01 -20.87
CA SER A 500 -5.24 -10.18 -20.98
C SER A 500 -5.40 -11.06 -19.74
N GLY A 501 -5.05 -12.35 -19.82
CA GLY A 501 -5.20 -13.29 -18.72
C GLY A 501 -6.13 -14.42 -19.13
N TYR A 502 -7.41 -14.32 -18.75
CA TYR A 502 -8.42 -15.29 -19.18
C TYR A 502 -8.86 -15.04 -20.61
N GLN A 503 -9.15 -13.78 -20.96
CA GLN A 503 -9.40 -13.36 -22.34
C GLN A 503 -8.35 -12.35 -22.79
N THR A 504 -8.12 -12.26 -24.10
CA THR A 504 -7.27 -11.20 -24.67
C THR A 504 -8.11 -10.40 -25.64
N MET A 505 -8.35 -9.13 -25.33
CA MET A 505 -9.25 -8.28 -26.10
C MET A 505 -8.90 -6.80 -26.01
N ALA A 506 -9.24 -6.06 -27.07
CA ALA A 506 -9.18 -4.61 -27.05
C ALA A 506 -10.39 -4.04 -26.30
N LEU A 507 -10.17 -3.06 -25.43
CA LEU A 507 -11.18 -2.36 -24.66
C LEU A 507 -11.12 -0.85 -25.01
N PRO A 508 -11.76 -0.40 -26.09
CA PRO A 508 -11.64 0.97 -26.57
C PRO A 508 -12.04 2.04 -25.55
N THR A 509 -12.94 1.70 -24.62
CA THR A 509 -13.47 2.58 -23.58
C THR A 509 -13.07 2.14 -22.17
N CYS A 510 -12.10 1.23 -22.04
CA CYS A 510 -11.63 0.73 -20.74
C CYS A 510 -12.75 0.13 -19.87
N ALA A 511 -13.73 -0.46 -20.54
CA ALA A 511 -14.84 -1.18 -19.95
C ALA A 511 -14.83 -2.64 -20.40
N ILE A 512 -15.08 -3.56 -19.47
CA ILE A 512 -15.13 -5.00 -19.72
C ILE A 512 -16.44 -5.57 -19.16
N THR A 513 -17.07 -6.47 -19.93
CA THR A 513 -18.25 -7.22 -19.50
C THR A 513 -17.83 -8.64 -19.17
N ILE A 514 -18.08 -9.06 -17.94
CA ILE A 514 -17.77 -10.38 -17.40
C ILE A 514 -19.06 -11.21 -17.33
N ASN A 515 -19.00 -12.44 -17.84
CA ASN A 515 -20.11 -13.39 -17.83
C ASN A 515 -19.60 -14.74 -17.29
N LYS A 516 -19.85 -15.06 -16.01
CA LYS A 516 -19.51 -16.35 -15.37
C LYS A 516 -18.03 -16.71 -15.43
N TRP A 517 -17.18 -15.86 -14.85
CA TRP A 517 -15.72 -16.00 -14.82
C TRP A 517 -15.21 -16.45 -13.45
N ASP A 518 -15.86 -17.49 -12.90
CA ASP A 518 -15.47 -18.13 -11.64
C ASP A 518 -14.02 -18.64 -11.68
N GLY A 519 -13.24 -18.23 -10.67
CA GLY A 519 -11.85 -18.56 -10.49
C GLY A 519 -10.93 -18.02 -11.59
N LYS A 520 -11.38 -17.02 -12.36
CA LYS A 520 -10.58 -16.43 -13.45
C LYS A 520 -9.96 -15.10 -13.04
N GLY A 521 -8.68 -14.96 -13.38
CA GLY A 521 -7.93 -13.72 -13.29
C GLY A 521 -7.83 -13.02 -14.64
N GLU A 522 -8.06 -11.72 -14.65
CA GLU A 522 -7.96 -10.87 -15.83
C GLU A 522 -7.17 -9.61 -15.48
N THR A 523 -6.40 -9.13 -16.44
CA THR A 523 -5.54 -7.95 -16.33
C THR A 523 -5.90 -6.94 -17.41
N VAL A 524 -6.29 -5.74 -16.98
CA VAL A 524 -6.58 -4.60 -17.85
C VAL A 524 -5.43 -3.60 -17.78
N ALA A 525 -4.74 -3.43 -18.91
CA ALA A 525 -3.77 -2.37 -19.13
C ALA A 525 -4.48 -1.10 -19.63
N VAL A 526 -4.28 0.00 -18.93
CA VAL A 526 -4.89 1.32 -19.16
C VAL A 526 -3.81 2.33 -19.49
N PRO A 527 -3.65 2.70 -20.77
CA PRO A 527 -2.75 3.79 -21.15
C PRO A 527 -3.21 5.11 -20.53
N ILE A 528 -2.33 5.76 -19.77
CA ILE A 528 -2.59 7.07 -19.19
C ILE A 528 -2.20 8.12 -20.23
N PRO A 529 -3.12 9.01 -20.65
CA PRO A 529 -2.81 10.05 -21.62
C PRO A 529 -1.63 10.91 -21.17
N SER A 530 -0.79 11.36 -22.10
CA SER A 530 0.31 12.31 -21.81
C SER A 530 -0.19 13.67 -21.31
N THR A 531 -1.46 13.98 -21.53
CA THR A 531 -2.14 15.19 -21.04
C THR A 531 -2.72 15.02 -19.64
N TYR A 532 -2.54 13.86 -18.99
CA TYR A 532 -3.05 13.62 -17.66
C TYR A 532 -2.46 14.59 -16.64
N ASN A 533 -3.33 15.22 -15.85
CA ASN A 533 -2.99 16.04 -14.71
C ASN A 533 -4.09 15.89 -13.65
N CYS A 534 -3.85 16.30 -12.40
CA CYS A 534 -4.84 16.22 -11.32
C CYS A 534 -4.43 17.13 -10.16
N THR A 535 -5.33 17.33 -9.19
CA THR A 535 -5.08 18.21 -8.05
C THR A 535 -4.43 17.41 -6.91
N TYR A 536 -3.14 17.12 -7.06
CA TYR A 536 -2.40 16.25 -6.15
C TYR A 536 -2.19 16.80 -4.73
N SER A 537 -2.42 18.10 -4.52
CA SER A 537 -2.42 18.73 -3.20
C SER A 537 -3.64 18.32 -2.37
N LEU A 538 -4.74 17.92 -3.00
CA LEU A 538 -5.94 17.43 -2.30
C LEU A 538 -5.81 15.94 -2.02
N ALA A 539 -6.18 15.50 -0.82
CA ALA A 539 -6.12 14.09 -0.42
C ALA A 539 -7.05 13.22 -1.29
N GLY A 540 -8.22 13.75 -1.65
CA GLY A 540 -9.16 13.12 -2.57
C GLY A 540 -8.86 13.35 -4.04
N GLY A 541 -7.85 14.15 -4.37
CA GLY A 541 -7.42 14.37 -5.75
C GLY A 541 -6.65 13.19 -6.32
N CYS A 542 -6.63 13.10 -7.65
CA CYS A 542 -5.88 12.11 -8.42
C CYS A 542 -6.33 10.63 -8.32
N TRP A 543 -7.52 10.37 -7.80
CA TRP A 543 -8.03 9.01 -7.67
C TRP A 543 -8.73 8.53 -8.94
N PHE A 544 -8.11 7.56 -9.62
CA PHE A 544 -8.83 6.74 -10.59
C PHE A 544 -9.86 5.91 -9.85
N ARG A 545 -11.01 5.72 -10.48
CA ARG A 545 -12.16 5.04 -9.89
C ARG A 545 -12.53 3.82 -10.71
N LEU A 546 -13.15 2.83 -10.09
CA LEU A 546 -13.78 1.72 -10.80
C LEU A 546 -15.28 1.80 -10.57
N ASN A 547 -16.04 1.78 -11.65
CA ASN A 547 -17.46 1.51 -11.60
C ASN A 547 -17.69 0.02 -11.88
N VAL A 548 -18.43 -0.63 -11.00
CA VAL A 548 -18.92 -2.00 -11.15
C VAL A 548 -20.43 -1.92 -11.22
N SER A 549 -21.03 -2.58 -12.21
CA SER A 549 -22.49 -2.67 -12.33
C SER A 549 -22.93 -4.09 -12.62
N PHE A 550 -24.01 -4.52 -11.97
CA PHE A 550 -24.62 -5.85 -12.09
C PHE A 550 -26.09 -5.70 -12.49
N ALA A 551 -26.61 -6.60 -13.31
CA ALA A 551 -27.96 -6.47 -13.86
C ALA A 551 -29.10 -6.64 -12.82
N SER A 552 -28.97 -7.53 -11.83
CA SER A 552 -30.01 -7.86 -10.84
C SER A 552 -30.03 -7.01 -9.57
N GLY A 553 -29.09 -6.10 -9.38
CA GLY A 553 -29.11 -5.21 -8.21
C GLY A 553 -28.55 -5.77 -6.91
N SER A 554 -28.29 -7.08 -6.76
CA SER A 554 -27.67 -7.64 -5.55
C SER A 554 -26.47 -8.54 -5.86
N VAL A 555 -25.37 -8.37 -5.12
CA VAL A 555 -24.17 -9.21 -5.27
C VAL A 555 -23.60 -9.57 -3.91
N THR A 556 -23.34 -10.87 -3.74
CA THR A 556 -22.61 -11.45 -2.61
C THR A 556 -21.47 -12.27 -3.15
N ASP A 557 -20.27 -11.69 -3.19
CA ASP A 557 -19.12 -12.33 -3.83
C ASP A 557 -17.80 -11.86 -3.21
N THR A 558 -16.83 -12.76 -3.12
CA THR A 558 -15.47 -12.45 -2.68
C THR A 558 -14.60 -12.28 -3.92
N THR A 559 -13.90 -11.16 -4.03
CA THR A 559 -13.06 -10.87 -5.21
C THR A 559 -11.72 -10.31 -4.77
N THR A 560 -10.67 -10.52 -5.58
CA THR A 560 -9.34 -9.96 -5.32
C THR A 560 -8.92 -8.99 -6.41
N TRP A 561 -8.48 -7.80 -6.00
CA TRP A 561 -8.22 -6.66 -6.86
C TRP A 561 -6.80 -6.18 -6.64
N THR A 562 -6.08 -5.88 -7.71
CA THR A 562 -4.69 -5.39 -7.68
C THR A 562 -4.58 -4.22 -8.64
N ALA A 563 -3.90 -3.15 -8.24
CA ALA A 563 -3.64 -2.02 -9.13
C ALA A 563 -2.23 -1.48 -8.91
N TYR A 564 -1.53 -1.18 -10.02
CA TYR A 564 -0.20 -0.59 -9.99
C TYR A 564 0.11 0.12 -11.31
N VAL A 565 1.10 1.01 -11.32
CA VAL A 565 1.63 1.58 -12.56
C VAL A 565 2.79 0.71 -13.04
N SER A 566 2.82 0.38 -14.33
CA SER A 566 3.90 -0.39 -14.92
C SER A 566 5.19 0.43 -15.00
N GLY A 567 6.30 -0.13 -14.51
CA GLY A 567 7.63 0.48 -14.56
C GLY A 567 8.34 0.42 -13.20
N ASP A 568 9.58 0.90 -13.16
CA ASP A 568 10.34 0.99 -11.91
C ASP A 568 9.81 2.13 -11.03
N PRO A 569 9.70 1.92 -9.70
CA PRO A 569 9.17 2.92 -8.78
C PRO A 569 10.09 4.13 -8.65
N VAL A 570 11.41 3.96 -8.73
CA VAL A 570 12.39 5.05 -8.83
C VAL A 570 13.11 4.90 -10.15
N ARG A 571 13.19 5.98 -10.93
CA ARG A 571 13.98 6.02 -12.16
C ARG A 571 14.69 7.35 -12.31
N LEU A 572 15.92 7.30 -12.80
CA LEU A 572 16.60 8.48 -13.33
C LEU A 572 16.04 8.75 -14.72
N ILE A 573 15.65 10.01 -14.95
CA ILE A 573 15.05 10.46 -16.22
C ILE A 573 15.92 11.46 -16.96
N GLU A 574 16.93 12.03 -16.28
CA GLU A 574 17.95 12.90 -16.85
C GLU A 574 19.28 12.75 -16.11
#